data_AF-A0A522AAE3-F1
#
_entry.id   AF-A0A522AAE3-F1
#
_cell.length_a   1.000
_cell.length_b   1.000
_cell.length_c   1.000
_cell.angle_alpha   90.00
_cell.angle_beta   90.00
_cell.angle_gamma   90.00
#
_symmetry.space_group_name_H-M   'P 1'
#
loop_
_entity.id
_entity.type
_entity.pdbx_description
1 polymer ?
#
loop_
_entity_poly.entity_id
_entity_poly.type
_entity_poly.pdbx_seq_one_letter_code
_entity_poly.pdbx_strand_id
1 'polypeptide(L)'
;MTLRTLVGTVRDQHKQRLWLIRMGIGGLAAGLVLSYVLARALPLGVNTYIAAGIVGENRWDAGLALLRKSNPESCQKIIDDTSLVSANRDRTDACRSAAAKSKKDESCTINVPAGK
;
A
#
# COMPACT_ATOMS: atom_id res chain seq x y z
N MET A 1 40.59 58.14 7.26
CA MET A 1 39.35 57.44 7.68
C MET A 1 38.76 56.76 6.45
N THR A 2 38.50 55.46 6.33
CA THR A 2 38.70 54.27 7.16
C THR A 2 38.58 53.07 6.19
N LEU A 3 39.68 52.48 5.75
CA LEU A 3 39.66 51.21 4.98
C LEU A 3 39.26 50.00 5.85
N ARG A 4 39.03 50.21 7.16
CA ARG A 4 38.72 49.17 8.15
C ARG A 4 37.24 48.81 8.23
N THR A 5 36.34 49.60 7.65
CA THR A 5 34.88 49.38 7.75
C THR A 5 34.30 48.42 6.70
N LEU A 6 35.06 48.07 5.65
CA LEU A 6 34.62 47.09 4.64
C LEU A 6 34.92 45.63 5.02
N VAL A 7 35.83 45.38 5.97
CA VAL A 7 36.16 44.01 6.42
C VAL A 7 35.20 43.52 7.52
N GLY A 8 34.53 44.43 8.24
CA GLY A 8 33.55 44.09 9.28
C GLY A 8 32.21 43.58 8.73
N THR A 9 31.77 44.08 7.57
CA THR A 9 30.44 43.78 6.99
C THR A 9 30.37 42.46 6.23
N VAL A 10 31.51 41.91 5.78
CA VAL A 10 31.53 40.61 5.06
C VAL A 10 31.40 39.43 6.04
N ARG A 11 31.92 39.59 7.27
CA ARG A 11 31.89 38.54 8.30
C ARG A 11 30.50 38.34 8.91
N ASP A 12 29.69 39.41 8.99
CA ASP A 12 28.33 39.35 9.52
C ASP A 12 27.31 38.78 8.51
N GLN A 13 27.46 39.09 7.21
CA GLN A 13 26.58 38.53 6.18
C GLN A 13 26.69 37.01 6.05
N HIS A 14 27.87 36.44 6.32
CA HIS A 14 28.03 34.98 6.32
C HIS A 14 27.22 34.30 7.42
N LYS A 15 27.09 34.91 8.61
CA LYS A 15 26.27 34.34 9.68
C LYS A 15 24.79 34.37 9.34
N GLN A 16 24.30 35.46 8.75
CA GLN A 16 22.91 35.58 8.31
C GLN A 16 22.56 34.59 7.19
N ARG A 17 23.44 34.46 6.19
CA ARG A 17 23.24 33.52 5.08
C ARG A 17 23.30 32.06 5.54
N LEU A 18 24.18 31.74 6.49
CA LEU A 18 24.25 30.40 7.07
C LEU A 18 22.97 30.05 7.84
N TRP A 19 22.36 31.02 8.53
CA TRP A 19 21.09 30.85 9.22
C TRP A 19 19.95 30.54 8.25
N LEU A 20 19.85 31.29 7.13
CA LEU A 20 18.85 31.05 6.09
C LEU A 20 19.03 29.68 5.40
N ILE A 21 20.28 29.31 5.08
CA ILE A 21 20.59 28.00 4.49
C ILE A 21 20.22 26.88 5.45
N ARG A 22 20.51 27.04 6.75
CA ARG A 22 20.21 26.02 7.77
C ARG A 22 18.71 25.84 7.97
N MET A 23 17.93 26.92 7.92
CA MET A 23 16.47 26.83 7.95
C MET A 23 15.89 26.20 6.67
N GLY A 24 16.45 26.52 5.50
CA GLY A 24 16.05 25.89 4.23
C GLY A 24 16.31 24.38 4.22
N ILE A 25 17.51 23.96 4.64
CA ILE A 25 17.86 22.54 4.75
C ILE A 25 17.00 21.85 5.81
N GLY A 26 16.76 22.50 6.96
CA GLY A 26 15.90 21.96 8.01
C GLY A 26 14.46 21.75 7.54
N GLY A 27 13.89 22.72 6.82
CA GLY A 27 12.55 22.61 6.24
C GLY A 27 12.44 21.52 5.19
N LEU A 28 13.45 21.40 4.30
CA LEU A 28 13.48 20.35 3.29
C LEU A 28 13.62 18.96 3.91
N ALA A 29 14.51 18.81 4.89
CA ALA A 29 14.68 17.55 5.62
C ALA A 29 13.41 17.19 6.41
N ALA A 30 12.77 18.14 7.08
CA ALA A 30 11.50 17.92 7.78
C ALA A 30 10.38 17.55 6.80
N GLY A 31 10.31 18.19 5.63
CA GLY A 31 9.35 17.85 4.58
C GLY A 31 9.56 16.44 4.02
N LEU A 32 10.81 16.04 3.77
CA LEU A 32 11.15 14.68 3.35
C LEU A 32 10.83 13.65 4.43
N VAL A 33 11.22 13.90 5.68
CA VAL A 33 10.90 13.02 6.82
C VAL A 33 9.40 12.91 6.99
N LEU A 34 8.66 14.02 6.93
CA LEU A 34 7.21 14.02 7.05
C LEU A 34 6.56 13.25 5.90
N SER A 35 7.01 13.44 4.66
CA SER A 35 6.51 12.70 3.50
C SER A 35 6.79 11.20 3.61
N TYR A 36 7.98 10.82 4.11
CA TYR A 36 8.35 9.42 4.32
C TYR A 36 7.56 8.78 5.46
N VAL A 37 7.37 9.51 6.56
CA VAL A 37 6.52 9.08 7.68
C VAL A 37 5.08 8.97 7.23
N LEU A 38 4.54 9.92 6.44
CA LEU A 38 3.19 9.80 5.88
C LEU A 38 3.10 8.61 4.92
N ALA A 39 4.08 8.38 4.05
CA ALA A 39 4.07 7.23 3.14
C ALA A 39 4.13 5.89 3.90
N ARG A 40 4.83 5.83 5.04
CA ARG A 40 4.92 4.64 5.92
C ARG A 40 3.72 4.49 6.86
N ALA A 41 3.18 5.61 7.35
CA ALA A 41 2.06 5.74 8.28
C ALA A 41 0.71 5.94 7.55
N LEU A 42 0.71 5.82 6.23
CA LEU A 42 -0.42 5.36 5.46
C LEU A 42 -0.30 3.83 5.30
N PRO A 43 -0.55 3.02 6.35
CA PRO A 43 -0.90 1.64 6.11
C PRO A 43 -2.13 1.70 5.20
N LEU A 44 -2.03 0.93 4.13
CA LEU A 44 -3.15 0.26 3.50
C LEU A 44 -3.88 -0.63 4.55
N GLY A 45 -4.28 -0.09 5.72
CA GLY A 45 -4.53 -0.86 6.93
C GLY A 45 -5.24 -0.16 8.09
N VAL A 46 -5.21 1.18 8.25
CA VAL A 46 -5.85 1.80 9.46
C VAL A 46 -7.34 2.09 9.34
N ASN A 47 -7.97 1.86 8.20
CA ASN A 47 -9.42 2.00 8.07
C ASN A 47 -9.96 1.06 7.00
N THR A 48 -9.77 -0.24 7.18
CA THR A 48 -10.27 -1.27 6.25
C THR A 48 -11.80 -1.24 6.11
N TYR A 49 -12.54 -0.60 7.02
CA TYR A 49 -13.98 -0.40 6.93
C TYR A 49 -14.44 0.92 6.29
N ILE A 50 -13.62 1.98 6.33
CA ILE A 50 -14.00 3.32 5.79
C ILE A 50 -13.31 3.60 4.44
N ALA A 51 -12.15 3.00 4.18
CA ALA A 51 -11.39 3.20 2.94
C ALA A 51 -11.95 2.43 1.73
N ALA A 52 -12.86 1.46 1.93
CA ALA A 52 -13.57 0.80 0.84
C ALA A 52 -14.47 1.77 0.05
N GLY A 53 -14.84 2.91 0.63
CA GLY A 53 -15.71 3.90 -0.01
C GLY A 53 -14.98 5.00 -0.81
N ILE A 54 -13.69 5.26 -0.55
CA ILE A 54 -12.99 6.44 -1.11
C ILE A 54 -12.00 6.06 -2.21
N VAL A 55 -11.44 4.86 -2.18
CA VAL A 55 -10.63 4.30 -3.27
C VAL A 55 -11.51 3.28 -3.96
N GLY A 56 -12.16 3.67 -5.06
CA GLY A 56 -13.16 2.89 -5.79
C GLY A 56 -12.67 1.57 -6.41
N GLU A 57 -11.55 1.03 -5.95
CA GLU A 57 -10.98 -0.24 -6.39
C GLU A 57 -10.65 -1.03 -5.11
N ASN A 58 -11.30 -2.18 -4.91
CA ASN A 58 -11.08 -2.99 -3.71
C ASN A 58 -9.59 -3.32 -3.59
N ARG A 59 -9.02 -3.41 -2.39
CA ARG A 59 -7.60 -3.80 -2.21
C ARG A 59 -7.25 -5.10 -2.95
N TRP A 60 -8.24 -5.98 -3.10
CA TRP A 60 -8.18 -7.17 -3.93
C TRP A 60 -7.96 -6.87 -5.41
N ASP A 61 -8.71 -5.93 -5.98
CA ASP A 61 -8.61 -5.51 -7.38
C ASP A 61 -7.25 -4.84 -7.67
N ALA A 62 -6.76 -4.00 -6.74
CA ALA A 62 -5.42 -3.44 -6.82
C ALA A 62 -4.32 -4.52 -6.78
N GLY A 63 -4.49 -5.55 -5.93
CA GLY A 63 -3.60 -6.71 -5.88
C GLY A 63 -3.62 -7.52 -7.18
N LEU A 64 -4.80 -7.75 -7.75
CA LEU A 64 -4.96 -8.40 -9.05
C LEU A 64 -4.36 -7.57 -10.19
N ALA A 65 -4.45 -6.24 -10.14
CA ALA A 65 -3.83 -5.36 -11.14
C ALA A 65 -2.30 -5.47 -11.11
N LEU A 66 -1.68 -5.51 -9.92
CA LEU A 66 -0.24 -5.75 -9.78
C LEU A 66 0.14 -7.15 -10.26
N LEU A 67 -0.63 -8.18 -9.87
CA LEU A 67 -0.36 -9.54 -10.28
C LEU A 67 -0.49 -9.73 -11.78
N ARG A 68 -1.53 -9.15 -12.41
CA ARG A 68 -1.75 -9.19 -13.87
C ARG A 68 -0.60 -8.53 -14.63
N LYS A 69 0.00 -7.47 -14.08
CA LYS A 69 1.21 -6.84 -14.66
C LYS A 69 2.46 -7.71 -14.53
N SER A 70 2.58 -8.47 -13.44
CA SER A 70 3.75 -9.34 -13.19
C SER A 70 3.66 -10.66 -13.98
N ASN A 71 2.53 -11.36 -13.88
CA ASN A 71 2.25 -12.60 -14.59
C ASN A 71 0.73 -12.69 -14.91
N PRO A 72 0.32 -12.43 -16.16
CA PRO A 72 -1.08 -12.45 -16.54
C PRO A 72 -1.70 -13.86 -16.50
N GLU A 73 -0.93 -14.91 -16.82
CA GLU A 73 -1.43 -16.29 -16.84
C GLU A 73 -1.76 -16.79 -15.43
N SER A 74 -0.86 -16.56 -14.47
CA SER A 74 -1.09 -16.92 -13.07
C SER A 74 -2.24 -16.11 -12.46
N CYS A 75 -2.37 -14.84 -12.84
CA CYS A 75 -3.49 -14.00 -12.40
C CYS A 75 -4.83 -14.56 -12.89
N GLN A 76 -4.89 -14.99 -14.16
CA GLN A 76 -6.11 -15.57 -14.72
C GLN A 76 -6.51 -16.88 -14.02
N LYS A 77 -5.56 -17.77 -13.74
CA LYS A 77 -5.83 -19.00 -12.97
C LYS A 77 -6.46 -18.72 -11.60
N ILE A 78 -5.96 -17.73 -10.88
CA ILE A 78 -6.52 -17.35 -9.57
C ILE A 78 -7.94 -16.82 -9.71
N ILE A 79 -8.21 -16.01 -10.74
CA ILE A 79 -9.55 -15.48 -11.00
C ILE A 79 -10.52 -16.63 -11.31
N ASP A 80 -10.10 -17.58 -12.15
CA ASP A 80 -10.91 -18.72 -12.55
C ASP A 80 -11.21 -19.63 -11.35
N ASP A 81 -10.20 -19.97 -10.55
CA ASP A 81 -10.36 -20.79 -9.33
C ASP A 81 -11.25 -20.08 -8.30
N THR A 82 -11.05 -18.78 -8.10
CA THR A 82 -11.88 -17.98 -7.20
C THR A 82 -13.33 -17.96 -7.67
N SER A 83 -13.56 -17.84 -8.99
CA SER A 83 -14.91 -17.88 -9.57
C SER A 83 -15.59 -19.22 -9.30
N LEU A 84 -14.87 -20.34 -9.45
CA LEU A 84 -15.39 -21.68 -9.21
C LEU A 84 -15.75 -21.91 -7.74
N VAL A 85 -14.90 -21.46 -6.82
CA VAL A 85 -15.18 -21.51 -5.37
C VAL A 85 -16.34 -20.60 -5.02
N SER A 86 -16.41 -19.39 -5.59
CA SER A 86 -17.49 -18.45 -5.32
C SER A 86 -18.86 -18.98 -5.79
N ALA A 87 -18.90 -19.67 -6.92
CA ALA A 87 -20.11 -20.33 -7.43
C ALA A 87 -20.55 -21.51 -6.55
N ASN A 88 -19.65 -22.07 -5.75
CA ASN A 88 -19.90 -23.19 -4.85
C ASN A 88 -19.81 -22.81 -3.36
N ARG A 89 -19.85 -21.51 -3.04
CA ARG A 89 -19.49 -20.98 -1.72
C ARG A 89 -20.16 -21.71 -0.56
N ASP A 90 -21.48 -21.87 -0.63
CA ASP A 90 -22.26 -22.54 0.42
C ASP A 90 -21.80 -23.99 0.65
N ARG A 91 -21.52 -24.71 -0.44
CA ARG A 91 -21.03 -26.10 -0.39
C ARG A 91 -19.61 -26.17 0.15
N THR A 92 -18.73 -25.28 -0.30
CA THR A 92 -17.33 -25.26 0.14
C THR A 92 -17.21 -24.86 1.61
N ASP A 93 -18.05 -23.93 2.08
CA ASP A 93 -18.06 -23.50 3.49
C ASP A 93 -18.62 -24.59 4.41
N ALA A 94 -19.70 -25.27 3.99
CA ALA A 94 -20.23 -26.43 4.70
C ALA A 94 -19.21 -27.59 4.74
N CYS A 95 -18.55 -27.87 3.61
CA CYS A 95 -17.50 -28.88 3.50
C CYS A 95 -16.32 -28.58 4.44
N ARG A 96 -15.81 -27.35 4.42
CA ARG A 96 -14.73 -26.93 5.32
C ARG A 96 -15.14 -27.06 6.79
N SER A 97 -16.38 -26.71 7.10
CA SER A 97 -16.94 -26.87 8.45
C SER A 97 -17.05 -28.34 8.87
N ALA A 98 -17.41 -29.23 7.95
CA ALA A 98 -17.46 -30.67 8.20
C ALA A 98 -16.07 -31.25 8.43
N ALA A 99 -15.09 -30.91 7.58
CA ALA A 99 -13.69 -31.33 7.73
C ALA A 99 -13.07 -30.84 9.04
N ALA A 100 -13.36 -29.59 9.43
CA ALA A 100 -12.92 -29.04 10.70
C ALA A 100 -13.51 -29.79 11.91
N LYS A 101 -14.77 -30.25 11.80
CA LYS A 101 -15.44 -31.05 12.85
C LYS A 101 -14.91 -32.48 12.92
N SER A 102 -14.70 -33.13 11.77
CA SER A 102 -14.21 -34.51 11.71
C SER A 102 -12.71 -34.62 11.96
N LYS A 103 -11.96 -33.50 11.83
CA LYS A 103 -10.50 -33.43 11.90
C LYS A 103 -9.82 -34.40 10.91
N LYS A 104 -10.49 -34.66 9.80
CA LYS A 104 -10.05 -35.56 8.73
C LYS A 104 -10.31 -34.88 7.39
N ASP A 105 -9.61 -35.36 6.37
CA ASP A 105 -9.84 -34.93 5.01
C ASP A 105 -11.23 -35.40 4.56
N GLU A 106 -12.07 -34.45 4.12
CA GLU A 106 -13.41 -34.72 3.62
C GLU A 106 -13.44 -34.52 2.11
N SER A 107 -14.01 -35.48 1.38
CA SER A 107 -14.26 -35.36 -0.05
C SER A 107 -15.61 -34.68 -0.29
N CYS A 108 -15.61 -33.60 -1.06
CA CYS A 108 -16.81 -32.82 -1.34
C CYS A 108 -17.01 -32.62 -2.83
N THR A 109 -18.25 -32.79 -3.29
CA THR A 109 -18.61 -32.58 -4.69
C THR A 109 -18.83 -31.08 -4.95
N ILE A 110 -18.07 -30.55 -5.91
CA ILE A 110 -18.28 -29.19 -6.43
C ILE A 110 -19.05 -29.26 -7.75
N ASN A 111 -19.86 -28.24 -8.02
CA ASN A 111 -20.51 -28.09 -9.31
C ASN A 111 -19.61 -27.25 -10.20
N VAL A 112 -19.11 -27.85 -11.28
CA VAL A 112 -18.41 -27.13 -12.33
C VAL A 112 -19.46 -26.71 -13.37
N PRO A 113 -19.70 -25.41 -13.59
CA PRO A 113 -20.62 -24.99 -14.63
C PRO A 113 -20.09 -25.44 -16.01
N ALA A 114 -20.97 -25.93 -16.86
CA ALA A 114 -20.61 -26.25 -18.24
C ALA A 114 -20.11 -24.96 -18.92
N GLY A 115 -18.92 -25.02 -19.52
CA GLY A 115 -18.39 -23.93 -20.34
C GLY A 115 -19.39 -23.61 -21.45
N LYS A 116 -19.67 -22.33 -21.64
CA LYS A 116 -20.38 -21.87 -22.84
C LYS A 116 -19.43 -21.86 -24.03
#